data_AF-G3PAI0-F1
#
_entry.id   AF-G3PAI0-F1
#
_cell.length_a   1.000
_cell.length_b   1.000
_cell.length_c   1.000
_cell.angle_alpha   90.00
_cell.angle_beta   90.00
_cell.angle_gamma   90.00
#
_symmetry.space_group_name_H-M   'P 1'
#
loop_
_entity.id
_entity.type
_entity.pdbx_description
1 polymer ?
#
loop_
_entity_poly.entity_id
_entity_poly.type
_entity_poly.pdbx_seq_one_letter_code
_entity_poly.pdbx_strand_id
1 'polypeptide(L)'
;FLFSIEVQVTIGFGGRMVTEECVSAIVVLIVQNIVGLLINAIMLGCIFMKTAQANRRAETLIFSKHAVISVRNNKLCFMIRIGDLRKSMIISATVRLQVVRRSSTEEGEVLPLDQIDIHMDNPVGTNGVFLVSPLIICHVIDKDSPLYELSAGDLQYDDIEVIAVLEGVVETTGITTQARTSYVSEEILWGQRFVPTVSAEDGMYAVDYSKFGNTTKVPTPCCSAKKLDESGGIARLKLNEGVTLRATVRRRRGSAGVRRSKKQPE
;
A
#
# COMPACT_ATOMS: atom_id res chain seq x y z
N PHE A 1 -44.04 -7.93 34.23
CA PHE A 1 -43.27 -8.00 32.97
C PHE A 1 -43.89 -7.12 31.87
N LEU A 2 -45.06 -7.46 31.31
CA LEU A 2 -45.68 -6.70 30.20
C LEU A 2 -45.84 -5.20 30.47
N PHE A 3 -46.39 -4.81 31.64
CA PHE A 3 -46.51 -3.40 32.03
C PHE A 3 -45.17 -2.64 32.04
N SER A 4 -44.08 -3.29 32.44
CA SER A 4 -42.76 -2.66 32.46
C SER A 4 -42.26 -2.36 31.04
N ILE A 5 -42.50 -3.25 30.06
CA ILE A 5 -42.19 -3.01 28.64
C ILE A 5 -43.08 -1.90 28.06
N GLU A 6 -44.38 -1.92 28.37
CA GLU A 6 -45.34 -0.90 27.90
C GLU A 6 -44.93 0.51 28.32
N VAL A 7 -44.44 0.67 29.55
CA VAL A 7 -43.90 1.94 30.06
C VAL A 7 -42.55 2.26 29.43
N GLN A 8 -41.61 1.30 29.42
CA GLN A 8 -40.24 1.50 28.95
C GLN A 8 -40.16 1.96 27.49
N VAL A 9 -40.96 1.34 26.62
CA VAL A 9 -41.02 1.63 25.18
C VAL A 9 -42.12 2.67 24.88
N THR A 10 -42.80 3.17 25.92
CA THR A 10 -43.86 4.20 25.82
C THR A 10 -45.03 3.80 24.92
N ILE A 11 -45.41 2.51 24.90
CA ILE A 11 -46.54 1.99 24.12
C ILE A 11 -47.88 2.36 24.77
N GLY A 12 -48.00 2.13 26.08
CA GLY A 12 -49.15 2.57 26.88
C GLY A 12 -50.52 2.07 26.41
N PHE A 13 -50.74 0.75 26.35
CA PHE A 13 -52.02 0.18 25.90
C PHE A 13 -53.24 0.54 26.79
N GLY A 14 -53.03 1.10 27.98
CA GLY A 14 -54.09 1.61 28.86
C GLY A 14 -54.86 0.55 29.66
N GLY A 15 -54.71 -0.74 29.35
CA GLY A 15 -55.33 -1.83 30.12
C GLY A 15 -54.68 -2.08 31.50
N ARG A 16 -53.44 -1.60 31.71
CA ARG A 16 -52.74 -1.62 32.99
C ARG A 16 -52.27 -0.20 33.29
N MET A 17 -52.70 0.37 34.41
CA MET A 17 -52.36 1.73 34.83
C MET A 17 -51.86 1.76 36.27
N VAL A 18 -50.97 2.71 36.57
CA VAL A 18 -50.53 2.97 37.95
C VAL A 18 -51.60 3.80 38.67
N THR A 19 -51.86 3.51 39.93
CA THR A 19 -52.77 4.27 40.79
C THR A 19 -51.97 5.06 41.84
N GLU A 20 -52.58 6.11 42.41
CA GLU A 20 -51.92 6.99 43.39
C GLU A 20 -51.81 6.39 44.80
N GLU A 21 -52.37 5.19 45.02
CA GLU A 21 -52.42 4.54 46.34
C GLU A 21 -51.03 4.16 46.89
N CYS A 22 -50.06 3.91 46.00
CA CYS A 22 -48.73 3.46 46.38
C CYS A 22 -47.64 4.41 45.85
N VAL A 23 -47.14 5.31 46.70
CA VAL A 23 -46.05 6.24 46.36
C VAL A 23 -44.78 5.51 45.90
N SER A 24 -44.50 4.33 46.45
CA SER A 24 -43.37 3.49 46.03
C SER A 24 -43.44 3.08 44.56
N ALA A 25 -44.64 2.81 44.04
CA ALA A 25 -44.84 2.45 42.63
C ALA A 25 -44.55 3.64 41.70
N ILE A 26 -44.94 4.86 42.12
CA ILE A 26 -44.65 6.10 41.38
C ILE A 26 -43.14 6.35 41.31
N VAL A 27 -42.42 6.20 42.43
CA VAL A 27 -40.96 6.37 42.47
C VAL A 27 -40.26 5.35 41.56
N VAL A 28 -40.65 4.08 41.62
CA VAL A 28 -40.08 3.03 40.74
C VAL A 28 -40.35 3.34 39.27
N LEU A 29 -41.56 3.83 38.94
CA LEU A 29 -41.92 4.23 37.57
C LEU A 29 -41.02 5.37 37.06
N ILE A 30 -40.78 6.39 37.89
CA ILE A 30 -39.90 7.52 37.55
C ILE A 30 -38.47 7.03 37.33
N VAL A 31 -37.92 6.23 38.25
CA VAL A 31 -36.57 5.68 38.14
C VAL A 31 -36.45 4.81 36.89
N GLN A 32 -37.43 3.95 36.61
CA GLN A 32 -37.45 3.12 35.41
C GLN A 32 -37.42 3.97 34.14
N ASN A 33 -38.23 5.04 34.07
CA ASN A 33 -38.25 5.94 32.91
C ASN A 33 -36.91 6.67 32.71
N ILE A 34 -36.30 7.19 33.77
CA ILE A 34 -35.00 7.88 33.69
C ILE A 34 -33.92 6.91 33.18
N VAL A 35 -33.82 5.72 33.79
CA VAL A 35 -32.83 4.71 33.39
C VAL A 35 -33.11 4.22 31.97
N GLY A 36 -34.38 4.07 31.60
CA GLY A 36 -34.78 3.64 30.26
C GLY A 36 -34.44 4.62 29.16
N LEU A 37 -34.70 5.91 29.39
CA LEU A 37 -34.32 6.98 28.48
C LEU A 37 -32.79 7.06 28.34
N LEU A 38 -32.05 6.90 29.44
CA LEU A 38 -30.58 6.89 29.41
C LEU A 38 -30.04 5.72 28.57
N ILE A 39 -30.53 4.50 28.78
CA ILE A 39 -30.12 3.33 28.00
C ILE A 39 -30.46 3.51 26.52
N ASN A 40 -31.66 4.02 26.20
CA ASN A 40 -32.07 4.25 24.82
C ASN A 40 -31.17 5.29 24.13
N ALA A 41 -30.87 6.41 24.82
CA ALA A 41 -29.98 7.45 24.30
C ALA A 41 -28.56 6.92 24.05
N ILE A 42 -28.02 6.12 24.98
CA ILE A 42 -26.71 5.48 24.81
C ILE A 42 -26.72 4.51 23.63
N MET A 43 -27.74 3.66 23.52
CA MET A 43 -27.84 2.68 22.42
C MET A 43 -27.94 3.37 21.06
N LEU A 44 -28.79 4.40 20.94
CA LEU A 44 -28.92 5.18 19.71
C LEU A 44 -27.62 5.90 19.36
N GLY A 45 -26.94 6.49 20.35
CA GLY A 45 -25.62 7.11 20.17
C GLY A 45 -24.55 6.13 19.69
N CYS A 46 -24.49 4.93 20.28
CA CYS A 46 -23.58 3.86 19.86
C CYS A 46 -23.86 3.38 18.43
N ILE A 47 -25.14 3.21 18.07
CA ILE A 47 -25.54 2.80 16.71
C ILE A 47 -25.15 3.89 15.71
N PHE A 48 -25.50 5.15 16.01
CA PHE A 48 -25.17 6.29 15.15
C PHE A 48 -23.66 6.38 14.92
N MET A 49 -22.85 6.33 15.98
CA MET A 49 -21.38 6.35 15.89
C MET A 49 -20.85 5.20 15.02
N LYS A 50 -21.35 3.97 15.22
CA LYS A 50 -20.95 2.80 14.43
C LYS A 50 -21.33 2.94 12.95
N THR A 51 -22.48 3.54 12.65
CA THR A 51 -22.91 3.79 11.26
C THR A 51 -22.18 4.95 10.61
N ALA A 52 -21.76 5.95 11.39
CA ALA A 52 -20.98 7.10 10.93
C ALA A 52 -19.52 6.73 10.68
N GLN A 53 -19.02 5.65 11.28
CA GLN A 53 -17.62 5.24 11.16
C GLN A 53 -17.23 4.98 9.70
N ALA A 54 -16.19 5.68 9.24
CA ALA A 54 -15.73 5.67 7.85
C ALA A 54 -14.94 4.40 7.46
N ASN A 55 -14.96 3.32 8.24
CA ASN A 55 -14.14 2.13 7.97
C ASN A 55 -14.43 1.52 6.59
N ARG A 56 -15.67 1.60 6.11
CA ARG A 56 -16.05 1.15 4.75
C ARG A 56 -15.33 1.93 3.63
N ARG A 57 -14.76 3.10 3.92
CA ARG A 57 -13.99 3.88 2.94
C ARG A 57 -12.55 3.42 2.79
N ALA A 58 -11.95 2.87 3.84
CA ALA A 58 -10.63 2.27 3.72
C ALA A 58 -10.64 1.09 2.72
N GLU A 59 -11.77 0.40 2.58
CA GLU A 59 -11.95 -0.70 1.61
C GLU A 59 -11.98 -0.23 0.14
N THR A 60 -12.28 1.04 -0.14
CA THR A 60 -12.28 1.57 -1.52
C THR A 60 -10.92 2.13 -1.94
N LEU A 61 -10.00 2.29 -0.98
CA LEU A 61 -8.62 2.67 -1.23
C LEU A 61 -7.81 1.41 -1.49
N ILE A 62 -7.33 1.28 -2.73
CA ILE A 62 -6.64 0.09 -3.20
C ILE A 62 -5.15 0.35 -3.40
N PHE A 63 -4.36 -0.67 -3.11
CA PHE A 63 -2.93 -0.71 -3.37
C PHE A 63 -2.64 -1.76 -4.44
N SER A 64 -1.56 -1.58 -5.19
CA SER A 64 -1.05 -2.59 -6.11
C SER A 64 -0.79 -3.89 -5.35
N LYS A 65 -1.08 -5.04 -5.95
CA LYS A 65 -0.74 -6.34 -5.34
C LYS A 65 0.77 -6.54 -5.17
N HIS A 66 1.57 -5.99 -6.09
CA HIS A 66 3.02 -6.10 -6.05
C HIS A 66 3.63 -4.71 -6.05
N ALA A 67 4.71 -4.53 -5.30
CA ALA A 67 5.59 -3.39 -5.45
C ALA A 67 6.60 -3.69 -6.57
N VAL A 68 7.20 -2.66 -7.16
CA VAL A 68 8.20 -2.83 -8.21
C VAL A 68 9.44 -1.99 -7.95
N ILE A 69 10.60 -2.55 -8.24
CA ILE A 69 11.87 -1.84 -8.25
C ILE A 69 12.35 -1.73 -9.69
N SER A 70 12.54 -0.52 -10.18
CA SER A 70 13.19 -0.31 -11.49
C SER A 70 13.84 1.05 -11.61
N VAL A 71 14.57 1.24 -12.70
CA VAL A 71 15.26 2.48 -12.99
C VAL A 71 14.27 3.55 -13.45
N ARG A 72 14.30 4.72 -12.80
CA ARG A 72 13.64 5.94 -13.26
C ARG A 72 14.61 7.12 -13.16
N ASN A 73 14.72 7.91 -14.23
CA ASN A 73 15.64 9.06 -14.30
C ASN A 73 17.08 8.73 -13.85
N ASN A 74 17.60 7.58 -14.29
CA ASN A 74 18.95 7.09 -13.98
C ASN A 74 19.20 6.76 -12.49
N LYS A 75 18.16 6.67 -11.66
CA LYS A 75 18.21 6.22 -10.27
C LYS A 75 17.36 4.97 -10.09
N LEU A 76 17.70 4.14 -9.10
CA LEU A 76 16.88 2.99 -8.71
C LEU A 76 15.72 3.49 -7.84
N CYS A 77 14.49 3.04 -8.14
CA CYS A 77 13.30 3.51 -7.43
C CYS A 77 12.42 2.34 -7.01
N PHE A 78 11.97 2.39 -5.76
CA PHE A 78 10.89 1.55 -5.25
C PHE A 78 9.56 2.23 -5.54
N MET A 79 8.60 1.48 -6.10
CA MET A 79 7.33 2.03 -6.54
C MET A 79 6.15 1.16 -6.14
N ILE A 80 5.08 1.80 -5.68
CA ILE A 80 3.78 1.19 -5.44
C ILE A 80 2.72 2.00 -6.16
N ARG A 81 1.60 1.36 -6.52
CA ARG A 81 0.45 2.07 -7.09
C ARG A 81 -0.66 2.14 -6.06
N ILE A 82 -1.25 3.31 -5.92
CA ILE A 82 -2.44 3.55 -5.10
C ILE A 82 -3.59 4.03 -5.98
N GLY A 83 -4.83 3.78 -5.56
CA GLY A 83 -6.02 4.25 -6.25
C GLY A 83 -7.21 4.38 -5.31
N ASP A 84 -8.14 5.24 -5.67
CA ASP A 84 -9.49 5.26 -5.09
C ASP A 84 -10.46 4.71 -6.14
N LEU A 85 -11.33 3.79 -5.72
CA LEU A 85 -12.39 3.23 -6.57
C LEU A 85 -13.64 4.12 -6.61
N ARG A 86 -13.75 5.11 -5.72
CA ARG A 86 -14.90 6.02 -5.67
C ARG A 86 -14.61 7.35 -6.37
N LYS A 87 -15.68 8.05 -6.76
CA LYS A 87 -15.62 9.37 -7.41
C LYS A 87 -15.42 10.56 -6.45
N SER A 88 -15.80 10.39 -5.19
CA SER A 88 -15.60 11.42 -4.16
C SER A 88 -14.12 11.54 -3.82
N MET A 89 -13.67 12.70 -3.38
CA MET A 89 -12.24 12.89 -3.09
C MET A 89 -11.87 12.47 -1.66
N ILE A 90 -10.60 12.10 -1.49
CA ILE A 90 -9.93 12.07 -0.19
C ILE A 90 -9.15 13.38 -0.05
N ILE A 91 -9.57 14.21 0.89
CA ILE A 91 -8.98 15.51 1.17
C ILE A 91 -7.72 15.31 2.02
N SER A 92 -6.66 16.06 1.70
CA SER A 92 -5.37 16.00 2.42
C SER A 92 -4.80 14.59 2.52
N ALA A 93 -4.86 13.83 1.42
CA ALA A 93 -4.29 12.50 1.35
C ALA A 93 -2.77 12.55 1.54
N THR A 94 -2.24 11.75 2.46
CA THR A 94 -0.81 11.61 2.73
C THR A 94 -0.42 10.14 2.71
N VAL A 95 0.73 9.85 2.11
CA VAL A 95 1.28 8.48 2.05
C VAL A 95 2.52 8.40 2.93
N ARG A 96 2.61 7.34 3.73
CA ARG A 96 3.81 7.02 4.52
C ARG A 96 4.27 5.63 4.15
N LEU A 97 5.58 5.48 4.02
CA LEU A 97 6.23 4.21 3.73
C LEU A 97 7.23 3.93 4.87
N GLN A 98 7.23 2.70 5.36
CA GLN A 98 8.12 2.25 6.42
C GLN A 98 8.73 0.91 6.02
N VAL A 99 10.04 0.77 6.16
CA VAL A 99 10.69 -0.54 6.10
C VAL A 99 10.69 -1.14 7.48
N VAL A 100 10.21 -2.37 7.58
CA VAL A 100 10.33 -3.21 8.76
C VAL A 100 11.33 -4.31 8.44
N ARG A 101 12.39 -4.38 9.23
CA ARG A 101 13.41 -5.42 9.13
C ARG A 101 14.01 -5.72 10.49
N ARG A 102 14.68 -6.86 10.59
CA ARG A 102 15.53 -7.14 11.75
C ARG A 102 16.83 -6.34 11.64
N SER A 103 17.18 -5.59 12.68
CA SER A 103 18.44 -4.84 12.74
C SER A 103 19.16 -5.08 14.06
N SER A 104 20.43 -4.69 14.12
CA SER A 104 21.23 -4.68 15.34
C SER A 104 21.86 -3.31 15.48
N THR A 105 21.76 -2.70 16.66
CA THR A 105 22.43 -1.43 16.94
C THR A 105 23.94 -1.63 17.12
N GLU A 106 24.70 -0.55 17.08
CA GLU A 106 26.16 -0.59 17.28
C GLU A 106 26.53 -1.05 18.70
N GLU A 107 25.64 -0.84 19.67
CA GLU A 107 25.76 -1.28 21.06
C GLU A 107 25.44 -2.78 21.25
N GLY A 108 25.01 -3.46 20.19
CA GLY A 108 24.70 -4.89 20.19
C GLY A 108 23.26 -5.23 20.60
N GLU A 109 22.35 -4.25 20.69
CA GLU A 109 20.92 -4.51 20.87
C GLU A 109 20.32 -5.02 19.57
N VAL A 110 19.64 -6.17 19.61
CA VAL A 110 18.97 -6.74 18.44
C VAL A 110 17.51 -6.30 18.44
N LEU A 111 17.11 -5.55 17.41
CA LEU A 111 15.75 -5.09 17.18
C LEU A 111 15.04 -6.08 16.23
N PRO A 112 14.05 -6.86 16.70
CA PRO A 112 13.37 -7.84 15.86
C PRO A 112 12.52 -7.21 14.74
N LEU A 113 11.94 -6.03 15.01
CA LEU A 113 11.06 -5.29 14.10
C LEU A 113 11.45 -3.81 14.13
N ASP A 114 12.60 -3.50 13.56
CA ASP A 114 13.05 -2.12 13.42
C ASP A 114 12.26 -1.44 12.31
N GLN A 115 11.61 -0.32 12.63
CA GLN A 115 10.75 0.42 11.72
C GLN A 115 11.44 1.72 11.31
N ILE A 116 11.82 1.78 10.05
CA ILE A 116 12.57 2.91 9.49
C ILE A 116 11.70 3.61 8.44
N ASP A 117 11.41 4.88 8.65
CA ASP A 117 10.64 5.71 7.72
C ASP A 117 11.37 5.88 6.38
N ILE A 118 10.63 5.79 5.29
CA ILE A 118 11.11 6.01 3.93
C ILE A 118 10.64 7.38 3.43
N HIS A 119 11.58 8.23 3.03
CA HIS A 119 11.28 9.52 2.42
C HIS A 119 10.76 9.38 0.98
N MET A 120 9.61 9.98 0.68
CA MET A 120 9.05 9.97 -0.67
C MET A 120 9.70 11.03 -1.56
N ASP A 121 9.89 10.70 -2.84
CA ASP A 121 10.40 11.65 -3.84
C ASP A 121 9.23 12.53 -4.33
N ASN A 122 8.98 13.63 -3.63
CA ASN A 122 8.02 14.66 -4.04
C ASN A 122 8.74 16.01 -4.18
N PRO A 123 8.66 16.71 -5.33
CA PRO A 123 9.32 18.01 -5.53
C PRO A 123 8.92 19.10 -4.52
N VAL A 124 7.76 18.96 -3.86
CA VAL A 124 7.27 19.89 -2.83
C VAL A 124 7.78 19.54 -1.43
N GLY A 125 8.50 18.41 -1.28
CA GLY A 125 9.02 17.95 0.02
C GLY A 125 7.94 17.51 1.01
N THR A 126 6.71 17.31 0.55
CA THR A 126 5.59 16.83 1.38
C THR A 126 5.18 15.43 0.95
N ASN A 127 4.65 14.64 1.88
CA ASN A 127 4.10 13.32 1.59
C ASN A 127 2.65 13.38 1.05
N GLY A 128 2.18 14.58 0.69
CA GLY A 128 0.83 14.82 0.22
C GLY A 128 0.63 14.39 -1.22
N VAL A 129 -0.50 13.74 -1.50
CA VAL A 129 -0.88 13.29 -2.84
C VAL A 129 -2.28 13.78 -3.19
N PHE A 130 -2.52 14.05 -4.47
CA PHE A 130 -3.85 14.40 -4.98
C PHE A 130 -4.44 13.18 -5.71
N LEU A 131 -5.15 12.34 -4.97
CA LEU A 131 -5.61 11.03 -5.44
C LEU A 131 -6.98 11.11 -6.13
N VAL A 132 -6.99 11.39 -7.44
CA VAL A 132 -8.20 11.33 -8.30
C VAL A 132 -8.14 10.17 -9.29
N SER A 133 -6.99 9.98 -9.92
CA SER A 133 -6.66 8.80 -10.74
C SER A 133 -5.60 7.96 -10.04
N PRO A 134 -5.43 6.67 -10.39
CA PRO A 134 -4.34 5.86 -9.85
C PRO A 134 -2.98 6.55 -9.97
N LEU A 135 -2.26 6.64 -8.85
CA LEU A 135 -0.94 7.27 -8.77
C LEU A 135 0.12 6.23 -8.44
N ILE A 136 1.29 6.39 -9.03
CA ILE A 136 2.48 5.62 -8.67
C ILE A 136 3.25 6.45 -7.64
N ILE A 137 3.29 5.95 -6.41
CA ILE A 137 4.15 6.48 -5.36
C ILE A 137 5.56 5.96 -5.63
N CYS A 138 6.53 6.87 -5.61
CA CYS A 138 7.90 6.61 -5.97
C CYS A 138 8.81 7.03 -4.82
N HIS A 139 9.64 6.09 -4.37
CA HIS A 139 10.76 6.34 -3.48
C HIS A 139 12.05 6.15 -4.26
N VAL A 140 12.90 7.17 -4.27
CA VAL A 140 14.25 7.08 -4.85
C VAL A 140 15.16 6.40 -3.83
N ILE A 141 15.77 5.29 -4.24
CA ILE A 141 16.74 4.57 -3.40
C ILE A 141 18.07 5.30 -3.52
N ASP A 142 18.29 6.29 -2.66
CA ASP A 142 19.54 7.03 -2.49
C ASP A 142 20.29 6.57 -1.23
N LYS A 143 21.35 7.28 -0.87
CA LYS A 143 22.25 6.93 0.24
C LYS A 143 21.57 6.93 1.61
N ASP A 144 20.50 7.72 1.75
CA ASP A 144 19.75 7.85 3.00
C ASP A 144 18.60 6.81 3.06
N SER A 145 18.36 6.07 1.97
CA SER A 145 17.37 5.02 1.92
C SER A 145 17.81 3.77 2.69
N PRO A 146 16.91 3.17 3.50
CA PRO A 146 17.18 1.87 4.14
C PRO A 146 17.36 0.72 3.14
N LEU A 147 16.96 0.92 1.87
CA LEU A 147 17.07 -0.04 0.77
C LEU A 147 18.35 0.15 -0.07
N TYR A 148 19.25 1.06 0.30
CA TYR A 148 20.41 1.45 -0.52
C TYR A 148 21.38 0.29 -0.83
N GLU A 149 21.58 -0.60 0.14
CA GLU A 149 22.50 -1.73 0.01
C GLU A 149 21.85 -2.97 -0.61
N LEU A 150 20.52 -2.99 -0.72
CA LEU A 150 19.73 -4.13 -1.18
C LEU A 150 19.95 -4.39 -2.68
N SER A 151 20.32 -5.63 -3.04
CA SER A 151 20.40 -6.07 -4.44
C SER A 151 19.25 -7.01 -4.83
N ALA A 152 19.13 -7.32 -6.13
CA ALA A 152 18.09 -8.21 -6.63
C ALA A 152 18.24 -9.66 -6.11
N GLY A 153 19.46 -10.07 -5.78
CA GLY A 153 19.74 -11.38 -5.19
C GLY A 153 19.39 -11.39 -3.70
N ASP A 154 19.77 -10.34 -2.99
CA ASP A 154 19.55 -10.23 -1.54
C ASP A 154 18.06 -10.16 -1.20
N LEU A 155 17.25 -9.51 -2.04
CA LEU A 155 15.80 -9.45 -1.89
C LEU A 155 15.12 -10.84 -1.82
N GLN A 156 15.73 -11.92 -2.33
CA GLN A 156 15.16 -13.27 -2.23
C GLN A 156 15.45 -13.96 -0.89
N TYR A 157 16.46 -13.48 -0.15
CA TYR A 157 16.92 -14.09 1.09
C TYR A 157 16.72 -13.21 2.32
N ASP A 158 16.59 -11.89 2.12
CA ASP A 158 16.36 -10.93 3.20
C ASP A 158 14.90 -10.92 3.63
N ASP A 159 14.69 -10.93 4.95
CA ASP A 159 13.40 -10.73 5.60
C ASP A 159 13.11 -9.22 5.70
N ILE A 160 12.55 -8.65 4.63
CA ILE A 160 12.15 -7.24 4.55
C ILE A 160 10.65 -7.16 4.28
N GLU A 161 9.99 -6.27 5.01
CA GLU A 161 8.60 -5.90 4.79
C GLU A 161 8.49 -4.39 4.63
N VAL A 162 7.83 -3.92 3.56
CA VAL A 162 7.57 -2.49 3.36
C VAL A 162 6.10 -2.22 3.64
N ILE A 163 5.82 -1.50 4.72
CA ILE A 163 4.47 -1.07 5.09
C ILE A 163 4.15 0.24 4.37
N ALA A 164 3.00 0.28 3.71
CA ALA A 164 2.46 1.47 3.09
C ALA A 164 1.15 1.89 3.78
N VAL A 165 1.10 3.15 4.20
CA VAL A 165 -0.03 3.75 4.90
C VAL A 165 -0.52 4.95 4.11
N LEU A 166 -1.80 4.97 3.77
CA LEU A 166 -2.49 6.10 3.15
C LEU A 166 -3.49 6.66 4.17
N GLU A 167 -3.28 7.91 4.56
CA GLU A 167 -4.17 8.65 5.47
C GLU A 167 -4.83 9.81 4.73
N GLY A 168 -6.08 10.12 5.07
CA GLY A 168 -6.74 11.32 4.55
C GLY A 168 -8.13 11.51 5.12
N VAL A 169 -8.79 12.60 4.75
CA VAL A 169 -10.13 12.97 5.23
C VAL A 169 -11.15 12.67 4.14
N VAL A 170 -12.20 11.92 4.48
CA VAL A 170 -13.28 11.62 3.53
C VAL A 170 -14.13 12.88 3.33
N GLU A 171 -14.24 13.35 2.08
CA GLU A 171 -14.96 14.59 1.72
C GLU A 171 -16.40 14.64 2.26
N THR A 172 -17.14 13.54 2.20
CA THR A 172 -18.57 13.52 2.56
C THR A 172 -18.84 13.52 4.07
N THR A 173 -17.91 13.02 4.89
CA THR A 173 -18.14 12.85 6.34
C THR A 173 -17.20 13.72 7.19
N GLY A 174 -16.10 14.23 6.63
CA GLY A 174 -15.07 14.94 7.38
C GLY A 174 -14.28 14.04 8.34
N ILE A 175 -14.49 12.72 8.30
CA ILE A 175 -13.80 11.76 9.17
C ILE A 175 -12.48 11.33 8.52
N THR A 176 -11.43 11.28 9.32
CA THR A 176 -10.12 10.73 8.90
C THR A 176 -10.22 9.23 8.69
N THR A 177 -9.66 8.75 7.59
CA THR A 177 -9.57 7.34 7.24
C THR A 177 -8.11 6.98 6.97
N GLN A 178 -7.76 5.73 7.27
CA GLN A 178 -6.44 5.19 7.04
C GLN A 178 -6.57 3.82 6.38
N ALA A 179 -5.92 3.65 5.23
CA ALA A 179 -5.77 2.38 4.55
C ALA A 179 -4.30 1.94 4.64
N ARG A 180 -4.07 0.64 4.84
CA ARG A 180 -2.73 0.08 5.04
C ARG A 180 -2.57 -1.18 4.21
N THR A 181 -1.37 -1.38 3.69
CA THR A 181 -0.92 -2.65 3.10
C THR A 181 0.54 -2.86 3.48
N SER A 182 1.04 -4.08 3.35
CA SER A 182 2.46 -4.34 3.36
C SER A 182 2.88 -5.11 2.12
N TYR A 183 4.18 -5.08 1.83
CA TYR A 183 4.83 -5.82 0.76
C TYR A 183 5.98 -6.60 1.36
N VAL A 184 5.86 -7.92 1.40
CA VAL A 184 6.98 -8.78 1.77
C VAL A 184 7.96 -8.90 0.61
N SER A 185 9.18 -9.36 0.88
CA SER A 185 10.24 -9.55 -0.11
C SER A 185 9.78 -10.22 -1.42
N GLU A 186 8.94 -11.26 -1.36
CA GLU A 186 8.41 -11.98 -2.52
C GLU A 186 7.43 -11.16 -3.37
N GLU A 187 6.77 -10.17 -2.78
CA GLU A 187 5.80 -9.29 -3.44
C GLU A 187 6.47 -8.07 -4.10
N ILE A 188 7.78 -7.90 -3.90
CA ILE A 188 8.59 -6.83 -4.49
C ILE A 188 9.26 -7.35 -5.76
N LEU A 189 8.79 -6.90 -6.91
CA LEU A 189 9.27 -7.35 -8.21
C LEU A 189 10.42 -6.48 -8.72
N TRP A 190 11.63 -7.05 -8.75
CA TRP A 190 12.79 -6.38 -9.33
C TRP A 190 12.75 -6.34 -10.86
N GLY A 191 13.16 -5.21 -11.43
CA GLY A 191 13.23 -5.00 -12.87
C GLY A 191 11.88 -4.96 -13.55
N GLN A 192 10.83 -4.55 -12.83
CA GLN A 192 9.49 -4.40 -13.36
C GLN A 192 9.00 -2.95 -13.26
N ARG A 193 8.07 -2.60 -14.14
CA ARG A 193 7.41 -1.31 -14.17
C ARG A 193 5.91 -1.51 -14.35
N PHE A 194 5.10 -0.69 -13.70
CA PHE A 194 3.66 -0.72 -13.87
C PHE A 194 3.23 -0.32 -15.29
N VAL A 195 2.25 -1.05 -15.84
CA VAL A 195 1.59 -0.72 -17.10
C VAL A 195 0.73 0.53 -16.92
N PRO A 196 0.74 1.48 -17.87
CA PRO A 196 -0.13 2.66 -17.83
C PRO A 196 -1.62 2.27 -17.74
N THR A 197 -2.36 2.89 -16.83
CA THR A 197 -3.80 2.63 -16.60
C THR A 197 -4.70 3.73 -17.13
N VAL A 198 -4.15 4.91 -17.42
CA VAL A 198 -4.92 6.07 -17.87
C VAL A 198 -4.76 6.20 -19.39
N SER A 199 -5.88 6.21 -20.11
CA SER A 199 -5.96 6.54 -21.54
C SER A 199 -6.77 7.82 -21.73
N ALA A 200 -6.47 8.58 -22.79
CA ALA A 200 -7.29 9.70 -23.21
C ALA A 200 -8.19 9.21 -24.35
N GLU A 201 -9.50 9.20 -24.13
CA GLU A 201 -10.52 8.77 -25.09
C GLU A 201 -11.60 9.86 -25.15
N ASP A 202 -11.94 10.32 -26.36
CA ASP A 202 -13.02 11.29 -26.62
C ASP A 202 -12.98 12.57 -25.75
N GLY A 203 -11.78 13.10 -25.50
CA GLY A 203 -11.60 14.32 -24.69
C GLY A 203 -11.75 14.11 -23.18
N MET A 204 -11.91 12.86 -22.73
CA MET A 204 -11.97 12.45 -21.33
C MET A 204 -10.78 11.55 -20.97
N TYR A 205 -10.37 11.58 -19.70
CA TYR A 205 -9.43 10.61 -19.16
C TYR A 205 -10.20 9.39 -18.65
N ALA A 206 -9.97 8.25 -19.28
CA ALA A 206 -10.50 6.95 -18.85
C ALA A 206 -9.44 6.18 -18.06
N VAL A 207 -9.89 5.48 -17.00
CA VAL A 207 -9.01 4.67 -16.15
C VAL A 207 -9.42 3.21 -16.27
N ASP A 208 -8.51 2.38 -16.77
CA ASP A 208 -8.66 0.93 -16.86
C ASP A 208 -8.06 0.26 -15.61
N TYR A 209 -8.93 -0.05 -14.64
CA TYR A 209 -8.53 -0.73 -13.40
C TYR A 209 -8.16 -2.21 -13.61
N SER A 210 -8.50 -2.83 -14.74
CA SER A 210 -8.04 -4.20 -15.04
C SER A 210 -6.53 -4.26 -15.25
N LYS A 211 -5.89 -3.13 -15.59
CA LYS A 211 -4.43 -2.99 -15.70
C LYS A 211 -3.76 -2.48 -14.43
N PHE A 212 -4.52 -2.27 -13.34
CA PHE A 212 -4.02 -1.62 -12.12
C PHE A 212 -2.82 -2.35 -11.51
N GLY A 213 -2.88 -3.68 -11.41
CA GLY A 213 -1.78 -4.50 -10.90
C GLY A 213 -0.79 -4.99 -11.97
N ASN A 214 -1.01 -4.67 -13.25
CA ASN A 214 -0.21 -5.24 -14.33
C ASN A 214 1.16 -4.58 -14.41
N THR A 215 2.18 -5.41 -14.57
CA THR A 215 3.58 -5.00 -14.63
C THR A 215 4.26 -5.60 -15.86
N THR A 216 5.29 -4.91 -16.35
CA THR A 216 6.11 -5.33 -17.48
C THR A 216 7.58 -5.32 -17.09
N LYS A 217 8.34 -6.31 -17.57
CA LYS A 217 9.78 -6.38 -17.37
C LYS A 217 10.48 -5.25 -18.12
N VAL A 218 11.41 -4.60 -17.46
CA VAL A 218 12.23 -3.51 -18.01
C VAL A 218 13.70 -3.76 -17.70
N PRO A 219 14.63 -3.49 -18.63
CA PRO A 219 16.07 -3.66 -18.39
C PRO A 219 16.52 -2.83 -17.19
N THR A 220 16.84 -3.52 -16.10
CA THR A 220 17.20 -2.95 -14.80
C THR A 220 18.41 -3.72 -14.28
N PRO A 221 19.48 -3.04 -13.82
CA PRO A 221 20.63 -3.69 -13.22
C PRO A 221 20.21 -4.54 -12.00
N CYS A 222 20.82 -5.71 -11.82
CA CYS A 222 20.56 -6.58 -10.67
C CYS A 222 21.37 -6.21 -9.41
N CYS A 223 22.23 -5.19 -9.52
CA CYS A 223 23.06 -4.73 -8.41
C CYS A 223 22.30 -3.75 -7.50
N SER A 224 22.77 -3.60 -6.26
CA SER A 224 22.23 -2.62 -5.33
C SER A 224 22.47 -1.17 -5.79
N ALA A 225 21.70 -0.23 -5.24
CA ALA A 225 21.84 1.20 -5.52
C ALA A 225 23.25 1.70 -5.14
N LYS A 226 23.83 1.19 -4.05
CA LYS A 226 25.22 1.48 -3.67
C LYS A 226 26.24 1.14 -4.76
N LYS A 227 26.20 -0.08 -5.28
CA LYS A 227 27.09 -0.54 -6.36
C LYS A 227 26.84 0.24 -7.66
N LEU A 228 25.58 0.60 -7.90
CA LEU A 228 25.18 1.42 -9.04
C LEU A 228 25.86 2.80 -8.99
N ASP A 229 25.82 3.45 -7.84
CA ASP A 229 26.44 4.76 -7.62
C ASP A 229 27.97 4.70 -7.68
N GLU A 230 28.57 3.68 -7.06
CA GLU A 230 30.03 3.42 -7.12
C GLU A 230 30.54 3.19 -8.55
N SER A 231 29.74 2.52 -9.39
CA SER A 231 30.08 2.25 -10.79
C SER A 231 29.97 3.48 -11.72
N GLY A 232 29.56 4.64 -11.18
CA GLY A 232 29.37 5.87 -11.94
C GLY A 232 28.02 5.95 -12.67
N GLY A 233 27.00 5.26 -12.13
CA GLY A 233 25.62 5.30 -12.61
C GLY A 233 25.31 4.38 -13.79
N ILE A 234 24.02 4.30 -14.13
CA ILE A 234 23.47 3.32 -15.09
C ILE A 234 24.04 3.47 -16.51
N ALA A 235 24.41 4.69 -16.90
CA ALA A 235 25.01 4.96 -18.20
C ALA A 235 26.33 4.21 -18.42
N ARG A 236 27.15 4.04 -17.37
CA ARG A 236 28.43 3.30 -17.43
C ARG A 236 28.25 1.79 -17.27
N LEU A 237 27.27 1.34 -16.49
CA LEU A 237 26.95 -0.09 -16.37
C LEU A 237 26.49 -0.71 -17.69
N LYS A 238 25.65 -0.01 -18.46
CA LYS A 238 25.23 -0.48 -19.81
C LYS A 238 26.42 -0.61 -20.78
N LEU A 239 27.44 0.23 -20.65
CA LEU A 239 28.69 0.12 -21.42
C LEU A 239 29.48 -1.13 -21.03
N ASN A 240 29.56 -1.48 -19.75
CA ASN A 240 30.29 -2.65 -19.27
C ASN A 240 29.60 -3.99 -19.59
N GLU A 241 28.26 -4.08 -19.48
CA GLU A 241 27.50 -5.28 -19.89
C GLU A 241 27.57 -5.51 -21.41
N GLY A 242 27.56 -4.43 -22.21
CA GLY A 242 27.76 -4.50 -23.66
C GLY A 242 29.15 -5.00 -24.06
N VAL A 243 30.19 -4.69 -23.26
CA VAL A 243 31.56 -5.17 -23.46
C VAL A 243 31.69 -6.65 -23.05
N THR A 244 31.04 -7.09 -21.96
CA THR A 244 31.06 -8.50 -21.54
C THR A 244 30.33 -9.39 -22.54
N LEU A 245 29.16 -8.97 -23.03
CA LEU A 245 28.42 -9.69 -24.09
C LEU A 245 29.22 -9.78 -25.39
N ARG A 246 29.92 -8.70 -25.81
CA ARG A 246 30.81 -8.75 -26.99
C ARG A 246 32.03 -9.65 -26.78
N ALA A 247 32.59 -9.71 -25.58
CA ALA A 247 33.71 -10.60 -25.25
C ALA A 247 33.31 -12.09 -25.29
N THR A 248 32.08 -12.43 -24.87
CA THR A 248 31.57 -13.81 -24.96
C THR A 248 31.26 -14.22 -26.40
N VAL A 249 30.73 -13.32 -27.21
CA VAL A 249 30.44 -13.60 -28.64
C VAL A 249 31.73 -13.80 -29.45
N ARG A 250 32.81 -13.05 -29.14
CA ARG A 250 34.08 -13.16 -29.86
C ARG A 250 34.82 -14.48 -29.61
N ARG A 251 34.53 -15.19 -28.51
CA ARG A 251 35.18 -16.46 -28.14
C ARG A 251 34.59 -17.70 -28.82
N ARG A 252 33.46 -17.57 -29.55
CA ARG A 252 32.77 -18.71 -30.21
C ARG A 252 33.03 -18.88 -31.71
N ARG A 253 33.88 -18.05 -32.34
CA ARG A 253 34.34 -18.25 -33.74
C ARG A 253 35.79 -18.73 -33.76
N GLY A 254 36.00 -20.03 -33.63
CA GLY A 254 37.34 -20.61 -33.63
C GLY A 254 37.40 -22.13 -33.56
N SER A 255 36.71 -22.84 -34.45
CA SER A 255 37.07 -24.22 -34.82
C SER A 255 36.44 -24.58 -36.18
N ALA A 256 37.15 -24.23 -37.25
CA ALA A 256 36.82 -24.66 -38.60
C ALA A 256 37.06 -26.17 -38.73
N GLY A 257 36.01 -26.93 -39.05
CA GLY A 257 36.11 -28.34 -39.38
C GLY A 257 36.80 -28.54 -40.73
N VAL A 258 37.92 -29.26 -40.72
CA VAL A 258 38.55 -29.81 -41.93
C VAL A 258 38.19 -31.29 -42.00
N ARG A 259 37.24 -31.66 -42.86
CA ARG A 259 36.99 -33.05 -43.26
C ARG A 259 37.51 -33.26 -44.69
N ARG A 260 38.64 -33.97 -44.79
CA ARG A 260 39.23 -34.42 -46.06
C ARG A 260 38.39 -35.55 -46.67
N SER A 261 38.12 -35.42 -47.96
CA SER A 261 37.53 -36.42 -48.83
C SER A 261 38.46 -37.63 -49.01
N LYS A 262 37.95 -38.86 -48.86
CA LYS A 262 38.60 -40.10 -49.28
C LYS A 262 37.89 -40.62 -50.53
N LYS A 263 38.63 -40.73 -51.64
CA LYS A 263 38.26 -41.51 -52.83
C LYS A 263 38.42 -43.01 -52.56
N GLN A 264 37.46 -43.80 -53.04
CA GLN A 264 37.55 -45.26 -53.23
C GLN A 264 38.64 -45.63 -54.24
N PRO A 265 39.05 -46.91 -54.23
CA PRO A 265 38.87 -47.70 -55.45
C PRO A 265 38.18 -49.06 -55.21
N GLU A 266 37.65 -49.55 -56.33
CA GLU A 266 36.97 -50.83 -56.65
C GLU A 266 35.51 -51.01 -56.20
#